data_AF-K2K8K8-F1
#
_entry.id   AF-K2K8K8-F1
#
_cell.length_a   1.000
_cell.length_b   1.000
_cell.length_c   1.000
_cell.angle_alpha   90.00
_cell.angle_beta   90.00
_cell.angle_gamma   90.00
#
_symmetry.space_group_name_H-M   'P 1'
#
loop_
_entity.id
_entity.type
_entity.pdbx_description
1 polymer ?
#
loop_
_entity_poly.entity_id
_entity_poly.type
_entity_poly.pdbx_seq_one_letter_code
_entity_poly.pdbx_strand_id
1 'polypeptide(L)' 'MAKIESEDSYLQDILKDKLYYQIPIYQRPYQWTEENCEKLLDDLFFNYENDRESDYFLRLISFNCNQRRF' A
#
# COMPACT_ATOMS: atom_id res chain seq x y z
N MET A 1 -23.17 -0.03 13.24
CA MET A 1 -22.44 0.58 12.11
C MET A 1 -21.00 0.14 12.21
N ALA A 2 -20.38 -0.31 11.11
CA ALA A 2 -18.95 -0.62 11.14
C ALA A 2 -18.16 0.69 11.27
N LYS A 3 -17.25 0.75 12.24
CA LYS A 3 -16.36 1.90 12.44
C LYS A 3 -15.19 1.75 11.47
N ILE A 4 -14.91 2.77 10.68
CA ILE A 4 -13.72 2.83 9.83
C ILE A 4 -12.65 3.50 10.68
N GLU A 5 -11.54 2.80 10.90
CA GLU A 5 -10.37 3.32 11.60
C GLU A 5 -9.26 3.51 10.56
N SER A 6 -8.56 4.65 10.65
CA SER A 6 -7.43 5.00 9.79
C SER A 6 -6.21 5.18 10.67
N GLU A 7 -5.14 4.45 10.35
CA GLU A 7 -3.86 4.54 11.03
C GLU A 7 -2.75 4.68 10.00
N ASP A 8 -1.78 5.54 10.30
CA ASP A 8 -0.57 5.64 9.51
C ASP A 8 0.35 4.48 9.90
N SER A 9 0.95 3.83 8.91
CA SER A 9 1.83 2.69 9.12
C SER A 9 2.96 2.71 8.10
N TYR A 10 4.17 2.38 8.55
CA TYR A 10 5.29 2.26 7.65
C TYR A 10 5.12 1.04 6.74
N LEU A 11 5.56 1.18 5.49
CA LEU A 11 5.49 0.10 4.51
C LEU A 11 6.20 -1.18 5.00
N GLN A 12 7.30 -1.02 5.74
CA GLN A 12 8.01 -2.15 6.36
C GLN A 12 7.14 -2.95 7.34
N ASP A 13 6.19 -2.31 8.03
CA ASP A 13 5.32 -2.97 9.00
C ASP A 13 4.16 -3.69 8.31
N ILE A 14 3.71 -3.14 7.17
CA ILE A 14 2.75 -3.78 6.28
C ILE A 14 3.39 -5.02 5.62
N LEU A 15 4.60 -4.91 5.07
CA LEU A 15 5.21 -6.00 4.31
C LEU A 15 5.86 -7.12 5.16
N LYS A 16 5.80 -7.04 6.50
CA LYS A 16 6.40 -8.05 7.39
C LYS A 16 5.72 -9.42 7.29
N ASP A 17 6.51 -10.47 7.51
CA ASP A 17 6.27 -11.91 7.22
C ASP A 17 5.04 -12.60 7.88
N LYS A 18 4.14 -11.87 8.55
CA LYS A 18 2.99 -12.48 9.26
C LYS A 18 1.63 -11.99 8.79
N LEU A 19 1.55 -11.26 7.68
CA LEU A 19 0.29 -10.79 7.11
C LEU A 19 -0.01 -11.52 5.79
N TYR A 20 -1.19 -12.14 5.74
CA TYR A 20 -1.74 -12.71 4.51
C TYR A 20 -2.69 -11.71 3.87
N TYR A 21 -2.34 -11.28 2.66
CA TYR A 21 -3.15 -10.36 1.87
C TYR A 21 -3.98 -11.14 0.86
N GLN A 22 -5.30 -11.02 0.97
CA GLN A 22 -6.23 -11.63 0.02
C GLN A 22 -6.87 -10.54 -0.84
N ILE A 23 -6.73 -10.68 -2.15
CA ILE A 23 -7.43 -9.83 -3.11
C ILE A 23 -8.90 -10.30 -3.17
N PRO A 24 -9.89 -9.42 -2.91
CA PRO A 24 -11.29 -9.80 -2.99
C PRO A 24 -11.74 -10.03 -4.43
N ILE A 25 -12.75 -10.88 -4.63
CA ILE A 25 -13.27 -11.26 -5.95
C ILE A 25 -13.87 -10.11 -6.76
N TYR A 26 -14.26 -9.02 -6.08
CA TYR A 26 -14.82 -7.82 -6.70
C TYR A 26 -13.76 -6.77 -7.02
N GLN A 27 -12.48 -7.03 -6.73
CA GLN A 27 -11.40 -6.12 -7.07
C GLN A 27 -11.29 -6.02 -8.59
N ARG A 28 -11.09 -4.79 -9.09
CA ARG A 28 -10.83 -4.59 -10.52
C ARG A 28 -9.53 -5.29 -10.91
N PRO A 29 -9.44 -5.82 -12.15
CA PRO A 29 -8.19 -6.33 -12.68
C PRO A 29 -7.09 -5.28 -12.57
N TYR A 30 -5.85 -5.72 -12.34
CA TYR A 30 -4.69 -4.85 -12.41
C TYR A 30 -4.59 -4.23 -13.81
N GLN A 31 -4.53 -2.90 -13.88
CA GLN A 31 -4.53 -2.14 -15.13
C GLN A 31 -3.28 -1.28 -15.31
N TRP A 32 -2.34 -1.33 -14.37
CA TRP A 32 -1.12 -0.56 -14.49
C TRP A 32 -0.22 -1.15 -15.57
N THR A 33 0.26 -0.26 -16.44
CA THR A 33 1.29 -0.53 -17.43
C THR A 33 2.67 -0.39 -16.81
N GLU A 34 3.71 -0.82 -17.52
CA GLU A 34 5.11 -0.66 -17.09
C GLU A 34 5.44 0.81 -16.82
N GLU A 35 4.99 1.75 -17.67
CA GLU A 35 5.19 3.19 -17.47
C GLU A 35 4.61 3.72 -16.15
N ASN A 36 3.47 3.16 -15.70
CA ASN A 36 2.91 3.54 -14.39
C ASN A 36 3.76 3.02 -13.24
N CYS A 37 4.34 1.82 -13.39
CA CYS A 37 5.27 1.27 -12.41
C CYS A 37 6.58 2.07 -12.38
N GLU A 38 7.11 2.46 -13.54
CA GLU A 38 8.32 3.29 -13.64
C GLU A 38 8.12 4.63 -12.94
N LYS A 39 7.00 5.33 -13.21
CA LYS A 39 6.68 6.59 -12.52
C LYS A 39 6.59 6.42 -11.00
N LEU A 40 5.97 5.34 -10.53
CA LEU A 40 5.91 5.07 -9.09
C LEU A 40 7.32 4.90 -8.50
N LEU A 41 8.19 4.16 -9.18
CA LEU A 41 9.56 3.93 -8.74
C LEU A 41 10.37 5.23 -8.78
N ASP A 42 10.26 6.01 -9.85
CA ASP A 42 10.91 7.31 -9.98
C ASP A 42 10.51 8.27 -8.86
N ASP A 43 9.21 8.35 -8.53
CA ASP A 43 8.73 9.15 -7.41
C ASP A 43 9.34 8.67 -6.08
N LEU A 44 9.39 7.35 -5.85
CA LEU A 44 10.00 6.78 -4.64
C LEU A 44 11.50 7.10 -4.53
N PHE A 45 12.25 6.92 -5.62
CA PHE A 45 13.69 7.20 -5.66
C PHE A 45 13.97 8.69 -5.54
N PHE A 46 13.19 9.54 -6.20
CA PHE A 46 13.34 10.99 -6.11
C PHE A 46 13.21 11.49 -4.68
N ASN A 47 12.19 11.03 -3.95
CA ASN A 47 12.00 11.40 -2.53
C ASN A 47 13.16 10.86 -1.67
N TYR A 48 13.58 9.60 -1.86
CA TYR A 48 14.70 9.02 -1.12
C TYR A 48 16.03 9.79 -1.32
N GLU A 49 16.30 10.26 -2.53
CA GLU A 49 17.56 10.92 -2.86
C GLU A 49 17.55 12.43 -2.57
N ASN A 50 16.45 13.13 -2.86
CA ASN A 50 16.40 14.59 -2.87
C ASN A 50 15.70 15.20 -1.64
N ASP A 51 14.84 14.45 -0.95
CA ASP A 51 14.06 14.95 0.18
C ASP A 51 14.09 13.97 1.35
N ARG A 52 15.25 13.90 2.01
CA ARG A 52 15.48 13.01 3.16
C ARG A 52 14.74 13.44 4.44
N GLU A 53 14.08 14.60 4.43
CA GLU A 53 13.31 15.09 5.58
C GLU A 53 11.80 14.90 5.43
N SER A 54 11.27 14.63 4.23
CA SER A 54 9.84 14.41 4.03
C SER A 54 9.48 12.93 3.83
N ASP A 55 8.46 12.48 4.55
CA ASP A 55 7.92 11.13 4.40
C ASP A 55 7.12 11.05 3.09
N TYR A 56 7.49 10.13 2.20
CA TYR A 56 6.69 9.82 1.01
C TYR A 56 5.46 9.00 1.39
N PHE A 57 4.29 9.62 1.37
CA PHE A 57 3.03 8.97 1.70
C PHE A 57 2.44 8.21 0.50
N LEU A 58 2.40 6.88 0.61
CA LEU A 58 1.57 6.06 -0.26
C LEU A 58 0.09 6.31 0.07
N ARG A 59 -0.67 6.68 -0.97
CA ARG A 59 -1.95 7.40 -0.85
C ARG A 59 -3.00 6.74 0.04
N LEU A 60 -3.26 5.44 -0.13
CA LEU A 60 -4.21 4.70 0.68
C LEU A 60 -4.12 3.21 0.36
N ILE A 61 -4.02 2.37 1.37
CA ILE A 61 -4.24 0.94 1.26
C ILE A 61 -5.34 0.56 2.24
N SER A 62 -6.41 -0.07 1.74
CA SER A 62 -7.54 -0.50 2.57
C SER A 62 -7.43 -2.00 2.82
N PHE A 63 -7.32 -2.39 4.08
CA PHE A 63 -7.29 -3.79 4.51
C PHE A 63 -8.60 -4.15 5.21
N ASN A 64 -9.16 -5.32 4.90
CA ASN A 64 -10.27 -5.87 5.66
C ASN A 64 -9.74 -6.84 6.72
N CYS A 65 -9.66 -6.41 7.97
CA CYS A 65 -9.17 -7.22 9.09
C CYS A 65 -10.11 -8.40 9.47
N ASN A 66 -11.31 -8.50 8.87
CA ASN A 66 -12.24 -9.62 9.12
C ASN A 66 -11.95 -10.88 8.28
N GLN A 67 -10.94 -10.87 7.40
CA GLN A 67 -10.46 -12.09 6.74
C GLN A 67 -9.50 -12.89 7.63
N ARG A 68 -9.91 -13.18 8.87
CA ARG A 68 -9.44 -14.37 9.58
C ARG A 68 -10.39 -15.52 9.22
N ARG A 69 -10.15 -16.20 8.10
CA ARG A 69 -10.84 -17.45 7.78
C ARG A 69 -9.82 -18.58 7.70
N PHE A 70 -9.87 -19.40 8.76
CA PHE A 70 -9.29 -20.73 9.00
C PHE A 70 -7.79 -20.91 8.76
#